data_AF-A0A836MG65-F1
#
_entry.id   AF-A0A836MG65-F1
#
_cell.length_a   1.000
_cell.length_b   1.000
_cell.length_c   1.000
_cell.angle_alpha   90.00
_cell.angle_beta   90.00
_cell.angle_gamma   90.00
#
_symmetry.space_group_name_H-M   'P 1'
#
loop_
_entity.id
_entity.type
_entity.pdbx_description
1 polymer ?
#
loop_
_entity_poly.entity_id
_entity_poly.type
_entity_poly.pdbx_seq_one_letter_code
_entity_poly.pdbx_strand_id
1 'polypeptide(L)'
;NYYDDGSKKLKTKVNLKLADNLDIGNKKVGENSFVSSNFLGSLLGISGEVNLNAHNFDISGDINIDSYKDTDSVLLLNTQLNYTNPSYIRFNKANIDTKNGRLFIATDLMDKNFADKGISDIQIIDSKFNFNNGAIVLGRNGLRRNLEDSRTCINLAYCLEDTQRSPFSVNISNLQLDKVDDFVIVGGFNNVDIDRLTHIGRGNFYIYGGYSYNKEKPSYDYAIFNTKDRALRTEINHTQRRWKFNNNLRQWINNEFLYAFDWWTATNNSYDKIKQEVIKTPKSHLETTINIRNSNIKTNDGFINLMAKNINLTDSQFNVTFDRNMSFESDYDRIHKIGLSADKTILDHTSLNIQGAEKLNVSPSSKMKAATMYVVGDLEGRNSSSINLKSHQGYTLMTDKNATLRGEKSKNDLTITLLNTGPKPAPEIGITGSADNDANAANFALALGDATKTTIENATVIALAPNGAKAYYSHKDMSIVLKNTDFTFYEQPRETNYGDDELAGDGNIKRLNERQLNTILDKLNGLKPTYLSREQSNLVENNKSGVKSLQSEALEDEKSVVVSICDENNKCEDRIIGNKHTDAKVSVGEIR
;
A
#
# COMPACT_ATOMS: atom_id res chain seq x y z
N ASN A 1 5.20 32.82 -24.30
CA ASN A 1 5.71 31.44 -24.40
C ASN A 1 4.75 30.53 -23.64
N TYR A 2 3.97 29.69 -24.34
CA TYR A 2 2.94 28.82 -23.72
C TYR A 2 3.49 27.46 -23.25
N TYR A 3 4.72 27.13 -23.65
CA TYR A 3 5.46 25.93 -23.25
C TYR A 3 6.56 26.30 -22.24
N ASP A 4 6.65 25.51 -21.18
CA ASP A 4 7.73 25.53 -20.20
C ASP A 4 8.53 24.23 -20.31
N ASP A 5 9.75 24.34 -20.84
CA ASP A 5 10.64 23.19 -21.09
C ASP A 5 11.14 22.56 -19.78
N GLY A 6 11.38 23.37 -18.75
CA GLY A 6 11.91 22.91 -17.47
C GLY A 6 10.90 22.07 -16.69
N SER A 7 9.61 22.43 -16.75
CA SER A 7 8.54 21.67 -16.09
C SER A 7 7.77 20.72 -17.01
N LYS A 8 8.09 20.69 -18.31
CA LYS A 8 7.37 19.95 -19.36
C LYS A 8 5.86 20.21 -19.33
N LYS A 9 5.47 21.49 -19.24
CA LYS A 9 4.07 21.91 -19.15
C LYS A 9 3.65 22.84 -20.27
N LEU A 10 2.42 22.65 -20.73
CA LEU A 10 1.70 23.62 -21.54
C LEU A 10 0.75 24.43 -20.64
N LYS A 11 0.74 25.75 -20.81
CA LYS A 11 -0.15 26.67 -20.07
C LYS A 11 -1.51 26.86 -20.75
N THR A 12 -1.76 26.13 -21.83
CA THR A 12 -3.00 26.20 -22.62
C THR A 12 -4.10 25.37 -21.97
N LYS A 13 -5.34 25.87 -22.08
CA LYS A 13 -6.54 25.18 -21.60
C LYS A 13 -7.61 25.23 -22.66
N VAL A 14 -8.25 24.09 -22.91
CA VAL A 14 -9.41 23.96 -23.79
C VAL A 14 -10.61 23.66 -22.92
N ASN A 15 -11.68 24.44 -23.05
CA ASN A 15 -12.91 24.24 -22.31
C ASN A 15 -14.03 23.93 -23.31
N LEU A 16 -14.64 22.76 -23.17
CA LEU A 16 -15.85 22.38 -23.89
C LEU A 16 -16.99 22.32 -22.86
N LYS A 17 -17.93 23.25 -22.98
CA LYS A 17 -19.11 23.32 -22.12
C LYS A 17 -20.34 23.03 -22.97
N LEU A 18 -20.88 21.84 -22.78
CA LEU A 18 -22.01 21.32 -23.54
C LEU A 18 -23.22 21.25 -22.62
N ALA A 19 -24.39 21.55 -23.18
CA ALA A 19 -25.66 21.45 -22.47
C ALA A 19 -26.23 20.02 -22.46
N ASP A 20 -25.73 19.13 -23.34
CA ASP A 20 -26.22 17.76 -23.48
C ASP A 20 -25.20 16.73 -22.96
N ASN A 21 -25.52 15.44 -23.12
CA ASN A 21 -24.56 14.35 -22.96
C ASN A 21 -23.46 14.42 -24.03
N LEU A 22 -22.29 13.88 -23.71
CA LEU A 22 -21.14 13.83 -24.62
C LEU A 22 -20.69 12.38 -24.88
N ASP A 23 -20.72 12.01 -26.15
CA ASP A 23 -20.13 10.79 -26.66
C ASP A 23 -18.72 11.07 -27.19
N ILE A 24 -17.77 10.25 -26.77
CA ILE A 24 -16.39 10.24 -27.22
C ILE A 24 -16.10 8.87 -27.81
N GLY A 25 -15.75 8.82 -29.09
CA GLY A 25 -15.56 7.56 -29.77
C GLY A 25 -15.01 7.67 -31.18
N ASN A 26 -14.73 6.53 -31.80
CA ASN A 26 -14.27 6.48 -33.19
C ASN A 26 -15.36 6.95 -34.17
N LYS A 27 -16.65 6.83 -33.80
CA LYS A 27 -17.80 7.23 -34.61
C LYS A 27 -18.91 7.79 -33.72
N LYS A 28 -19.70 8.72 -34.26
CA LYS A 28 -20.89 9.24 -33.57
C LYS A 28 -21.94 8.13 -33.45
N VAL A 29 -22.53 8.02 -32.27
CA VAL A 29 -23.68 7.16 -31.99
C VAL A 29 -24.81 8.05 -31.47
N GLY A 30 -26.03 7.85 -31.93
CA GLY A 30 -27.20 8.60 -31.44
C GLY A 30 -27.15 10.11 -31.68
N GLU A 31 -27.88 10.87 -30.85
CA GLU A 31 -28.11 12.30 -31.02
C GLU A 31 -27.22 13.18 -30.12
N ASN A 32 -26.52 12.58 -29.15
CA ASN A 32 -25.65 13.28 -28.20
C ASN A 32 -24.60 14.17 -28.91
N SER A 33 -24.06 15.13 -28.17
CA SER A 33 -22.86 15.84 -28.62
C SER A 33 -21.73 14.84 -28.83
N PHE A 34 -20.89 15.05 -29.84
CA PHE A 34 -19.88 14.08 -30.22
C PHE A 34 -18.50 14.71 -30.38
N VAL A 35 -17.50 14.06 -29.79
CA VAL A 35 -16.07 14.34 -29.97
C VAL A 35 -15.40 13.07 -30.47
N SER A 36 -14.72 13.11 -31.61
CA SER A 36 -14.01 11.92 -32.08
C SER A 36 -12.80 11.61 -31.19
N SER A 37 -12.47 10.32 -31.00
CA SER A 37 -11.31 9.90 -30.20
C SER A 37 -10.00 10.49 -30.73
N ASN A 38 -9.85 10.60 -32.05
CA ASN A 38 -8.70 11.26 -32.69
C ASN A 38 -8.62 12.76 -32.35
N PHE A 39 -9.77 13.45 -32.32
CA PHE A 39 -9.80 14.87 -31.98
C PHE A 39 -9.44 15.08 -30.51
N LEU A 40 -10.00 14.27 -29.60
CA LEU A 40 -9.64 14.35 -28.17
C LEU A 40 -8.16 14.04 -27.95
N GLY A 41 -7.64 12.97 -28.57
CA GLY A 41 -6.23 12.59 -28.47
C GLY A 41 -5.31 13.72 -28.96
N SER A 42 -5.65 14.36 -30.08
CA SER A 42 -4.92 15.51 -30.61
C SER A 42 -5.00 16.73 -29.69
N LEU A 43 -6.19 17.05 -29.16
CA LEU A 43 -6.38 18.16 -28.21
C LEU A 43 -5.54 17.99 -26.96
N LEU A 44 -5.53 16.78 -26.38
CA LEU A 44 -4.68 16.44 -25.23
C LEU A 44 -3.20 16.51 -25.59
N GLY A 45 -2.81 16.09 -26.79
CA GLY A 45 -1.42 16.14 -27.25
C GLY A 45 -0.87 17.56 -27.40
N ILE A 46 -1.72 18.55 -27.71
CA ILE A 46 -1.30 19.95 -27.93
C ILE A 46 -1.75 20.93 -26.83
N SER A 47 -2.36 20.43 -25.75
CA SER A 47 -2.88 21.27 -24.67
C SER A 47 -2.45 20.76 -23.29
N GLY A 48 -2.23 21.68 -22.35
CA GLY A 48 -1.95 21.30 -20.97
C GLY A 48 -3.19 20.76 -20.24
N GLU A 49 -4.37 21.26 -20.60
CA GLU A 49 -5.62 20.90 -19.93
C GLU A 49 -6.79 20.93 -20.92
N VAL A 50 -7.59 19.87 -20.91
CA VAL A 50 -8.88 19.75 -21.61
C VAL A 50 -9.95 19.54 -20.56
N ASN A 51 -10.86 20.50 -20.44
CA ASN A 51 -11.96 20.50 -19.50
C ASN A 51 -13.27 20.25 -20.25
N LEU A 52 -13.83 19.07 -20.06
CA LEU A 52 -15.11 18.68 -20.64
C LEU A 52 -16.21 18.81 -19.58
N ASN A 53 -17.27 19.55 -19.93
CA ASN A 53 -18.45 19.71 -19.09
C ASN A 53 -19.67 19.29 -19.91
N ALA A 54 -20.40 18.29 -19.41
CA ALA A 54 -21.58 17.71 -20.07
C ALA A 54 -22.49 17.10 -19.00
N HIS A 55 -23.72 16.70 -19.33
CA HIS A 55 -24.58 15.98 -18.37
C HIS A 55 -24.03 14.61 -18.02
N ASN A 56 -23.65 13.85 -19.06
CA ASN A 56 -23.10 12.50 -18.96
C ASN A 56 -21.98 12.31 -19.97
N PHE A 57 -21.12 11.33 -19.72
CA PHE A 57 -20.01 10.98 -20.60
C PHE A 57 -20.05 9.51 -21.00
N ASP A 58 -19.96 9.26 -22.30
CA ASP A 58 -19.77 7.94 -22.90
C ASP A 58 -18.47 7.92 -23.70
N ILE A 59 -17.45 7.22 -23.19
CA ILE A 59 -16.09 7.24 -23.71
C ILE A 59 -15.73 5.84 -24.22
N SER A 60 -15.29 5.76 -25.47
CA SER A 60 -15.00 4.51 -26.18
C SER A 60 -13.93 4.68 -27.26
N GLY A 61 -13.51 3.58 -27.87
CA GLY A 61 -12.59 3.58 -28.99
C GLY A 61 -11.15 3.89 -28.58
N ASP A 62 -10.33 4.22 -29.57
CA ASP A 62 -8.88 4.37 -29.41
C ASP A 62 -8.51 5.85 -29.25
N ILE A 63 -8.14 6.25 -28.04
CA ILE A 63 -7.69 7.60 -27.73
C ILE A 63 -6.17 7.55 -27.59
N ASN A 64 -5.49 7.78 -28.71
CA ASN A 64 -4.04 7.83 -28.77
C ASN A 64 -3.57 9.27 -28.56
N ILE A 65 -2.67 9.48 -27.60
CA ILE A 65 -2.13 10.79 -27.26
C ILE A 65 -0.63 10.80 -27.57
N ASP A 66 -0.26 11.72 -28.46
CA ASP A 66 1.13 12.05 -28.79
C ASP A 66 1.39 13.48 -28.28
N SER A 67 2.00 13.55 -27.10
CA SER A 67 2.18 14.80 -26.37
C SER A 67 3.29 15.64 -26.98
N TYR A 68 2.99 16.90 -27.28
CA TYR A 68 3.95 17.86 -27.79
C TYR A 68 5.12 18.03 -26.81
N LYS A 69 6.32 17.60 -27.20
CA LYS A 69 7.55 17.70 -26.40
C LYS A 69 7.41 17.07 -25.00
N ASP A 70 6.77 15.91 -24.95
CA ASP A 70 6.62 15.09 -23.74
C ASP A 70 5.89 15.82 -22.60
N THR A 71 4.97 16.71 -22.94
CA THR A 71 4.24 17.49 -21.94
C THR A 71 3.23 16.66 -21.17
N ASP A 72 3.01 17.04 -19.92
CA ASP A 72 1.84 16.59 -19.16
C ASP A 72 0.54 17.13 -19.79
N SER A 73 -0.48 16.28 -19.84
CA SER A 73 -1.83 16.60 -20.29
C SER A 73 -2.86 16.22 -19.23
N VAL A 74 -3.87 17.06 -19.05
CA VAL A 74 -4.94 16.83 -18.07
C VAL A 74 -6.30 16.75 -18.76
N LEU A 75 -7.04 15.68 -18.53
CA LEU A 75 -8.44 15.53 -18.90
C LEU A 75 -9.32 15.66 -17.66
N LEU A 76 -10.18 16.67 -17.64
CA LEU A 76 -11.19 16.86 -16.59
C LEU A 76 -12.57 16.51 -17.14
N LEU A 77 -13.27 15.63 -16.42
CA LEU A 77 -14.63 15.19 -16.75
C LEU A 77 -15.59 15.69 -15.68
N ASN A 78 -16.24 16.81 -15.95
CA ASN A 78 -17.14 17.47 -15.00
C ASN A 78 -18.59 17.24 -15.43
N THR A 79 -19.33 16.45 -14.66
CA THR A 79 -20.75 16.24 -14.94
C THR A 79 -21.58 17.45 -14.48
N GLN A 80 -22.62 17.77 -15.24
CA GLN A 80 -23.52 18.89 -14.98
C GLN A 80 -24.88 18.40 -14.53
N LEU A 81 -25.56 19.26 -13.76
CA LEU A 81 -26.85 18.96 -13.19
C LEU A 81 -27.88 18.65 -14.28
N ASN A 82 -28.30 17.39 -14.33
CA ASN A 82 -29.47 16.98 -15.08
C ASN A 82 -30.67 16.90 -14.12
N TYR A 83 -31.74 17.67 -14.34
CA TYR A 83 -32.89 17.67 -13.43
C TYR A 83 -33.75 16.40 -13.50
N THR A 84 -33.53 15.55 -14.51
CA THR A 84 -34.38 14.38 -14.76
C THR A 84 -33.74 13.07 -14.32
N ASN A 85 -32.43 12.88 -14.44
CA ASN A 85 -31.73 11.62 -14.16
C ASN A 85 -30.38 11.83 -13.43
N PRO A 86 -29.86 10.82 -12.71
CA PRO A 86 -28.50 10.83 -12.17
C PRO A 86 -27.44 10.97 -13.27
N SER A 87 -26.28 11.55 -12.91
CA SER A 87 -25.14 11.69 -13.83
C SER A 87 -24.31 10.41 -13.92
N TYR A 88 -23.69 10.14 -15.07
CA TYR A 88 -22.76 9.02 -15.22
C TYR A 88 -21.52 9.39 -16.06
N ILE A 89 -20.45 8.63 -15.81
CA ILE A 89 -19.23 8.61 -16.64
C ILE A 89 -18.94 7.15 -16.98
N ARG A 90 -18.99 6.80 -18.26
CA ARG A 90 -18.76 5.43 -18.72
C ARG A 90 -17.59 5.37 -19.69
N PHE A 91 -16.62 4.52 -19.38
CA PHE A 91 -15.59 4.05 -20.29
C PHE A 91 -16.00 2.65 -20.75
N ASN A 92 -16.28 2.47 -22.03
CA ASN A 92 -16.71 1.19 -22.58
C ASN A 92 -15.90 0.89 -23.83
N LYS A 93 -15.10 -0.18 -23.78
CA LYS A 93 -14.14 -0.51 -24.85
C LYS A 93 -13.25 0.69 -25.18
N ALA A 94 -12.82 1.40 -24.13
CA ALA A 94 -11.93 2.53 -24.26
C ALA A 94 -10.48 2.04 -24.17
N ASN A 95 -9.71 2.34 -25.20
CA ASN A 95 -8.28 2.07 -25.26
C ASN A 95 -7.55 3.41 -25.26
N ILE A 96 -7.06 3.83 -24.09
CA ILE A 96 -6.38 5.11 -23.91
C ILE A 96 -4.89 4.82 -23.82
N ASP A 97 -4.12 5.32 -24.78
CA ASP A 97 -2.68 5.10 -24.87
C ASP A 97 -1.94 6.42 -25.06
N THR A 98 -1.15 6.78 -24.06
CA THR A 98 -0.24 7.93 -24.11
C THR A 98 1.15 7.45 -24.49
N LYS A 99 1.64 7.85 -25.67
CA LYS A 99 2.95 7.40 -26.18
C LYS A 99 4.11 8.09 -25.47
N ASN A 100 3.97 9.38 -25.22
CA ASN A 100 4.97 10.25 -24.61
C ASN A 100 4.28 11.34 -23.78
N GLY A 101 5.03 12.00 -22.91
CA GLY A 101 4.41 12.81 -21.84
C GLY A 101 3.59 11.95 -20.88
N ARG A 102 2.68 12.56 -20.11
CA ARG A 102 1.85 11.85 -19.12
C ARG A 102 0.41 12.31 -19.19
N LEU A 103 -0.55 11.40 -18.98
CA LEU A 103 -1.97 11.75 -18.92
C LEU A 103 -2.52 11.70 -17.50
N PHE A 104 -3.18 12.78 -17.10
CA PHE A 104 -3.90 12.86 -15.85
C PHE A 104 -5.40 12.95 -16.11
N ILE A 105 -6.18 12.03 -15.57
CA ILE A 105 -7.64 12.06 -15.66
C ILE A 105 -8.21 12.33 -14.26
N ALA A 106 -9.08 13.31 -14.14
CA ALA A 106 -9.83 13.55 -12.92
C ALA A 106 -11.30 13.79 -13.23
N THR A 107 -12.18 13.17 -12.45
CA THR A 107 -13.63 13.36 -12.56
C THR A 107 -14.16 14.30 -11.48
N ASP A 108 -15.27 14.94 -11.79
CA ASP A 108 -16.12 15.62 -10.81
C ASP A 108 -17.59 15.25 -11.07
N LEU A 109 -18.07 14.26 -10.31
CA LEU A 109 -19.49 13.88 -10.33
C LEU A 109 -20.34 14.93 -9.62
N MET A 110 -21.43 15.33 -10.28
CA MET A 110 -22.38 16.28 -9.73
C MET A 110 -22.98 15.72 -8.44
N ASP A 111 -22.89 16.50 -7.37
CA ASP A 111 -23.48 16.14 -6.09
C ASP A 111 -24.94 16.59 -6.03
N LYS A 112 -25.85 15.65 -6.30
CA LYS A 112 -27.28 15.82 -6.04
C LYS A 112 -27.92 14.50 -5.71
N ASN A 113 -28.70 14.49 -4.63
CA ASN A 113 -29.43 13.31 -4.21
C ASN A 113 -30.68 13.14 -5.08
N PHE A 114 -30.69 12.11 -5.93
CA PHE A 114 -31.85 11.65 -6.69
C PHE A 114 -32.41 10.36 -6.07
N ALA A 115 -32.74 10.40 -4.77
CA ALA A 115 -33.18 9.23 -4.02
C ALA A 115 -34.26 8.39 -4.76
N ASP A 116 -35.14 9.05 -5.53
CA ASP A 116 -36.24 8.41 -6.26
C ASP A 116 -35.89 7.97 -7.69
N LYS A 117 -34.69 8.27 -8.21
CA LYS A 117 -34.36 8.10 -9.64
C LYS A 117 -33.06 7.33 -9.93
N GLY A 118 -32.39 6.83 -8.90
CA GLY A 118 -31.17 6.03 -9.01
C GLY A 118 -29.91 6.74 -8.52
N ILE A 119 -28.76 6.11 -8.74
CA ILE A 119 -27.47 6.51 -8.21
C ILE A 119 -26.59 6.97 -9.38
N SER A 120 -25.76 8.00 -9.16
CA SER A 120 -24.76 8.39 -10.18
C SER A 120 -23.69 7.31 -10.25
N ASP A 121 -23.20 6.97 -11.44
CA ASP A 121 -22.28 5.84 -11.60
C ASP A 121 -21.06 6.18 -12.45
N ILE A 122 -19.91 5.59 -12.09
CA ILE A 122 -18.74 5.50 -12.95
C ILE A 122 -18.61 4.04 -13.39
N GLN A 123 -18.52 3.83 -14.70
CA GLN A 123 -18.42 2.49 -15.28
C GLN A 123 -17.15 2.40 -16.12
N ILE A 124 -16.37 1.32 -15.95
CA ILE A 124 -15.23 1.00 -16.81
C ILE A 124 -15.36 -0.45 -17.26
N ILE A 125 -15.60 -0.67 -18.55
CA ILE A 125 -15.93 -1.98 -19.11
C ILE A 125 -14.99 -2.25 -20.28
N ASP A 126 -14.35 -3.42 -20.29
CA ASP A 126 -13.51 -3.93 -21.38
C ASP A 126 -12.48 -2.91 -21.88
N SER A 127 -11.81 -2.22 -20.95
CA SER A 127 -10.98 -1.05 -21.25
C SER A 127 -9.50 -1.27 -20.91
N LYS A 128 -8.64 -0.52 -21.58
CA LYS A 128 -7.19 -0.56 -21.38
C LYS A 128 -6.65 0.85 -21.26
N PHE A 129 -5.90 1.12 -20.20
CA PHE A 129 -5.33 2.43 -19.92
C PHE A 129 -3.82 2.35 -19.77
N ASN A 130 -3.12 3.10 -20.62
CA ASN A 130 -1.73 3.46 -20.48
C ASN A 130 -1.60 4.98 -20.42
N PHE A 131 -1.27 5.51 -19.24
CA PHE A 131 -1.12 6.95 -19.02
C PHE A 131 0.34 7.41 -19.01
N ASN A 132 1.26 6.50 -19.34
CA ASN A 132 2.71 6.71 -19.33
C ASN A 132 3.22 7.34 -18.03
N ASN A 133 2.85 6.74 -16.90
CA ASN A 133 3.11 7.19 -15.52
C ASN A 133 2.33 8.45 -15.10
N GLY A 134 1.19 8.68 -15.74
CA GLY A 134 0.14 9.59 -15.27
C GLY A 134 -0.79 8.92 -14.25
N ALA A 135 -1.95 9.52 -13.99
CA ALA A 135 -2.87 9.08 -12.94
C ALA A 135 -4.33 9.25 -13.30
N ILE A 136 -5.21 8.49 -12.64
CA ILE A 136 -6.66 8.65 -12.71
C ILE A 136 -7.27 8.77 -11.31
N VAL A 137 -8.13 9.77 -11.13
CA VAL A 137 -8.92 9.98 -9.92
C VAL A 137 -10.40 10.01 -10.27
N LEU A 138 -11.15 9.05 -9.74
CA LEU A 138 -12.57 8.83 -9.96
C LEU A 138 -13.37 9.25 -8.73
N GLY A 139 -14.49 9.92 -8.96
CA GLY A 139 -15.39 10.44 -7.94
C GLY A 139 -15.66 11.94 -8.10
N ARG A 140 -15.60 12.68 -6.99
CA ARG A 140 -15.95 14.10 -6.96
C ARG A 140 -15.14 14.93 -5.97
N ASN A 141 -15.12 16.24 -6.22
CA ASN A 141 -14.55 17.23 -5.32
C ASN A 141 -15.39 17.40 -4.05
N GLY A 142 -14.80 18.01 -3.02
CA GLY A 142 -15.50 18.39 -1.81
C GLY A 142 -16.47 19.55 -1.98
N LEU A 143 -17.44 19.62 -1.07
CA LEU A 143 -18.53 20.58 -1.18
C LEU A 143 -18.03 21.99 -0.92
N ARG A 144 -18.20 22.85 -1.93
CA ARG A 144 -17.64 24.21 -1.97
C ARG A 144 -18.11 25.10 -0.82
N ARG A 145 -19.34 24.90 -0.31
CA ARG A 145 -19.88 25.63 0.86
C ARG A 145 -19.05 25.39 2.13
N ASN A 146 -18.38 24.25 2.22
CA ASN A 146 -17.58 23.89 3.38
C ASN A 146 -16.18 24.52 3.38
N LEU A 147 -15.73 25.07 2.25
CA LEU A 147 -14.50 25.87 2.18
C LEU A 147 -14.70 27.31 2.69
N GLU A 148 -15.94 27.80 2.64
CA GLU A 148 -16.29 29.17 3.03
C GLU A 148 -16.56 29.28 4.54
N ASP A 149 -16.80 28.16 5.24
CA ASP A 149 -16.92 28.14 6.70
C ASP A 149 -15.59 27.76 7.37
N SER A 150 -14.87 28.76 7.87
CA SER A 150 -13.62 28.56 8.63
C SER A 150 -13.76 27.65 9.87
N ARG A 151 -14.97 27.30 10.32
CA ARG A 151 -15.20 26.42 11.48
C ARG A 151 -15.11 24.93 11.13
N THR A 152 -15.25 24.55 9.86
CA THR A 152 -15.21 23.15 9.39
C THR A 152 -13.84 22.78 8.81
N CYS A 153 -13.00 23.77 8.50
CA CYS A 153 -11.65 23.61 7.99
C CYS A 153 -10.61 24.00 9.05
N ILE A 154 -9.87 23.01 9.58
CA ILE A 154 -8.78 23.26 10.53
C ILE A 154 -7.62 23.99 9.79
N ASN A 155 -7.47 23.75 8.48
CA ASN A 155 -6.66 24.52 7.54
C ASN A 155 -7.19 24.33 6.10
N LEU A 156 -6.65 25.07 5.12
CA LEU A 156 -7.01 24.94 3.70
C LEU A 156 -6.77 23.52 3.11
N ALA A 157 -6.10 22.63 3.84
CA ALA A 157 -5.72 21.28 3.40
C ALA A 157 -6.56 20.15 4.04
N TYR A 158 -7.39 20.46 5.05
CA TYR A 158 -8.23 19.48 5.74
C TYR A 158 -9.53 20.12 6.24
N CYS A 159 -10.64 19.61 5.73
CA CYS A 159 -11.98 20.05 6.12
C CYS A 159 -12.85 18.82 6.39
N LEU A 160 -13.52 18.83 7.54
CA LEU A 160 -14.64 17.94 7.77
C LEU A 160 -15.86 18.54 7.08
N GLU A 161 -16.65 17.71 6.41
CA GLU A 161 -17.91 18.12 5.81
C GLU A 161 -19.04 17.93 6.83
N ASP A 162 -19.98 18.87 6.87
CA ASP A 162 -21.16 18.81 7.75
C ASP A 162 -22.31 17.99 7.14
N THR A 163 -22.26 17.76 5.84
CA THR A 163 -23.22 16.94 5.08
C THR A 163 -22.52 15.76 4.42
N GLN A 164 -23.16 14.59 4.49
CA GLN A 164 -22.72 13.43 3.71
C GLN A 164 -22.95 13.74 2.23
N ARG A 165 -21.96 13.45 1.38
CA ARG A 165 -22.09 13.57 -0.07
C ARG A 165 -23.10 12.55 -0.60
N SER A 166 -23.78 12.86 -1.70
CA SER A 166 -24.71 11.93 -2.33
C SER A 166 -23.97 10.66 -2.78
N PRO A 167 -24.49 9.45 -2.53
CA PRO A 167 -23.80 8.23 -2.90
C PRO A 167 -23.61 8.12 -4.43
N PHE A 168 -22.54 7.45 -4.85
CA PHE A 168 -22.31 7.01 -6.24
C PHE A 168 -21.69 5.62 -6.26
N SER A 169 -21.87 4.88 -7.34
CA SER A 169 -21.23 3.57 -7.51
C SER A 169 -20.09 3.63 -8.52
N VAL A 170 -19.10 2.74 -8.35
CA VAL A 170 -18.06 2.50 -9.36
C VAL A 170 -18.09 1.03 -9.75
N ASN A 171 -18.29 0.75 -11.04
CA ASN A 171 -18.34 -0.61 -11.57
C ASN A 171 -17.25 -0.80 -12.62
N ILE A 172 -16.30 -1.67 -12.34
CA ILE A 172 -15.16 -1.98 -13.20
C ILE A 172 -15.24 -3.45 -13.59
N SER A 173 -15.23 -3.72 -14.89
CA SER A 173 -15.22 -5.07 -15.44
C SER A 173 -14.17 -5.15 -16.55
N ASN A 174 -13.21 -6.05 -16.39
CA ASN A 174 -12.17 -6.31 -17.39
C ASN A 174 -11.35 -5.04 -17.74
N LEU A 175 -10.62 -4.52 -16.75
CA LEU A 175 -9.76 -3.34 -16.89
C LEU A 175 -8.29 -3.75 -16.85
N GLN A 176 -7.52 -3.28 -17.84
CA GLN A 176 -6.06 -3.39 -17.85
C GLN A 176 -5.43 -2.02 -17.60
N LEU A 177 -4.57 -1.94 -16.57
CA LEU A 177 -3.77 -0.76 -16.27
C LEU A 177 -2.29 -1.07 -16.53
N ASP A 178 -1.68 -0.28 -17.41
CA ASP A 178 -0.24 -0.28 -17.66
C ASP A 178 0.31 1.13 -17.45
N LYS A 179 1.49 1.26 -16.83
CA LYS A 179 2.12 2.57 -16.54
C LYS A 179 1.13 3.62 -15.99
N VAL A 180 0.40 3.24 -14.94
CA VAL A 180 -0.45 4.16 -14.18
C VAL A 180 0.15 4.33 -12.80
N ASP A 181 0.49 5.56 -12.41
CA ASP A 181 1.16 5.86 -11.13
C ASP A 181 0.18 5.90 -9.95
N ASP A 182 -1.03 6.42 -10.17
CA ASP A 182 -2.08 6.49 -9.16
C ASP A 182 -3.44 6.15 -9.77
N PHE A 183 -4.14 5.19 -9.16
CA PHE A 183 -5.51 4.79 -9.43
C PHE A 183 -6.35 5.02 -8.17
N VAL A 184 -7.19 6.05 -8.20
CA VAL A 184 -7.81 6.61 -7.00
C VAL A 184 -9.35 6.65 -7.16
N ILE A 185 -10.08 6.18 -6.15
CA ILE A 185 -11.55 6.28 -6.08
C ILE A 185 -11.93 6.92 -4.74
N VAL A 186 -12.57 8.09 -4.77
CA VAL A 186 -12.82 8.91 -3.57
C VAL A 186 -14.12 9.72 -3.65
N GLY A 187 -14.51 10.31 -2.52
CA GLY A 187 -15.49 11.40 -2.52
C GLY A 187 -16.95 10.96 -2.36
N GLY A 188 -17.17 9.88 -1.59
CA GLY A 188 -18.50 9.47 -1.14
C GLY A 188 -19.18 8.44 -2.02
N PHE A 189 -18.44 7.40 -2.44
CA PHE A 189 -19.06 6.22 -3.05
C PHE A 189 -19.88 5.47 -2.01
N ASN A 190 -20.88 4.70 -2.43
CA ASN A 190 -21.51 3.66 -1.60
C ASN A 190 -20.97 2.26 -1.94
N ASN A 191 -20.63 2.02 -3.19
CA ASN A 191 -20.19 0.72 -3.66
C ASN A 191 -19.13 0.84 -4.75
N VAL A 192 -18.05 0.06 -4.62
CA VAL A 192 -17.01 -0.09 -5.62
C VAL A 192 -16.90 -1.57 -5.94
N ASP A 193 -17.34 -1.95 -7.14
CA ASP A 193 -17.24 -3.32 -7.66
C ASP A 193 -16.18 -3.38 -8.74
N ILE A 194 -15.12 -4.15 -8.49
CA ILE A 194 -14.02 -4.38 -9.43
C ILE A 194 -13.97 -5.87 -9.74
N ASP A 195 -14.12 -6.22 -11.01
CA ASP A 195 -14.05 -7.59 -11.51
C ASP A 195 -13.05 -7.65 -12.68
N ARG A 196 -12.09 -8.59 -12.60
CA ARG A 196 -11.02 -8.76 -13.61
C ARG A 196 -10.20 -7.48 -13.85
N LEU A 197 -9.64 -6.89 -12.79
CA LEU A 197 -8.61 -5.86 -12.92
C LEU A 197 -7.23 -6.51 -13.04
N THR A 198 -6.46 -6.10 -14.04
CA THR A 198 -5.04 -6.46 -14.18
C THR A 198 -4.17 -5.22 -14.13
N HIS A 199 -3.14 -5.23 -13.30
CA HIS A 199 -2.16 -4.15 -13.22
C HIS A 199 -0.75 -4.70 -13.09
N ILE A 200 0.18 -4.07 -13.83
CA ILE A 200 1.63 -4.23 -13.69
C ILE A 200 2.26 -2.84 -13.67
N GLY A 201 3.29 -2.65 -12.86
CA GLY A 201 4.07 -1.43 -12.85
C GLY A 201 4.30 -0.97 -11.42
N ARG A 202 4.17 0.34 -11.18
CA ARG A 202 4.40 0.94 -9.86
C ARG A 202 3.16 1.57 -9.25
N GLY A 203 1.99 1.31 -9.81
CA GLY A 203 0.75 2.01 -9.45
C GLY A 203 0.37 1.95 -7.97
N ASN A 204 -0.21 3.05 -7.52
CA ASN A 204 -0.81 3.26 -6.21
C ASN A 204 -2.33 3.09 -6.31
N PHE A 205 -2.89 2.16 -5.56
CA PHE A 205 -4.33 1.96 -5.46
C PHE A 205 -4.83 2.61 -4.17
N TYR A 206 -5.71 3.60 -4.28
CA TYR A 206 -6.31 4.28 -3.14
C TYR A 206 -7.83 4.37 -3.32
N ILE A 207 -8.56 3.56 -2.57
CA ILE A 207 -10.04 3.49 -2.63
C ILE A 207 -10.57 3.83 -1.24
N TYR A 208 -11.20 4.99 -1.10
CA TYR A 208 -11.52 5.56 0.20
C TYR A 208 -12.97 6.02 0.29
N GLY A 209 -13.77 5.29 1.07
CA GLY A 209 -15.20 5.53 1.27
C GLY A 209 -15.52 6.67 2.23
N GLY A 210 -14.57 7.02 3.10
CA GLY A 210 -14.74 8.03 4.13
C GLY A 210 -15.33 7.51 5.44
N TYR A 211 -15.30 8.36 6.46
CA TYR A 211 -15.81 8.06 7.79
C TYR A 211 -16.59 9.25 8.36
N SER A 212 -17.38 9.00 9.40
CA SER A 212 -18.10 10.03 10.16
C SER A 212 -17.71 10.03 11.64
N TYR A 213 -17.89 11.19 12.28
CA TYR A 213 -18.03 11.29 13.72
C TYR A 213 -19.53 11.27 14.09
N ASN A 214 -19.96 10.25 14.83
CA ASN A 214 -21.37 10.04 15.18
C ASN A 214 -21.83 10.94 16.33
N LYS A 215 -21.89 12.25 16.08
CA LYS A 215 -22.44 13.27 17.00
C LYS A 215 -23.79 13.77 16.50
N GLU A 216 -24.52 14.52 17.33
CA GLU A 216 -25.85 15.08 16.99
C GLU A 216 -25.88 15.82 15.64
N LYS A 217 -24.79 16.52 15.30
CA LYS A 217 -24.53 17.05 13.96
C LYS A 217 -23.35 16.33 13.33
N PRO A 218 -23.54 15.26 12.55
CA PRO A 218 -22.44 14.47 12.02
C PRO A 218 -21.40 15.31 11.28
N SER A 219 -20.16 14.83 11.26
CA SER A 219 -19.11 15.40 10.43
C SER A 219 -18.39 14.29 9.68
N TYR A 220 -18.06 14.53 8.43
CA TYR A 220 -17.62 13.55 7.45
C TYR A 220 -16.22 13.86 6.95
N ASP A 221 -15.42 12.83 6.75
CA ASP A 221 -14.07 12.94 6.20
C ASP A 221 -13.95 12.05 4.95
N TYR A 222 -13.54 12.67 3.84
CA TYR A 222 -13.31 12.01 2.55
C TYR A 222 -11.83 12.06 2.10
N ALA A 223 -10.93 12.52 2.97
CA ALA A 223 -9.48 12.73 2.84
C ALA A 223 -9.02 13.67 1.70
N ILE A 224 -9.57 13.48 0.49
CA ILE A 224 -9.24 14.21 -0.73
C ILE A 224 -10.38 15.16 -1.08
N PHE A 225 -10.07 16.45 -1.04
CA PHE A 225 -11.01 17.51 -1.38
C PHE A 225 -11.01 17.85 -2.89
N ASN A 226 -9.86 17.75 -3.55
CA ASN A 226 -9.71 18.12 -4.97
C ASN A 226 -9.12 16.96 -5.78
N THR A 227 -9.93 16.39 -6.67
CA THR A 227 -9.57 15.21 -7.48
C THR A 227 -8.43 15.52 -8.44
N LYS A 228 -8.46 16.69 -9.08
CA LYS A 228 -7.39 17.16 -9.98
C LYS A 228 -6.07 17.34 -9.24
N ASP A 229 -6.09 17.97 -8.07
CA ASP A 229 -4.88 18.15 -7.25
C ASP A 229 -4.25 16.79 -6.93
N ARG A 230 -5.06 15.84 -6.46
CA ARG A 230 -4.60 14.48 -6.13
C ARG A 230 -4.03 13.74 -7.33
N ALA A 231 -4.62 13.90 -8.52
CA ALA A 231 -4.14 13.28 -9.76
C ALA A 231 -2.74 13.79 -10.12
N LEU A 232 -2.48 15.09 -9.92
CA LEU A 232 -1.26 15.76 -10.37
C LEU A 232 -0.06 15.61 -9.41
N ARG A 233 -0.20 14.89 -8.29
CA ARG A 233 0.84 14.81 -7.25
C ARG A 233 2.07 14.03 -7.68
N THR A 234 1.95 13.02 -8.54
CA THR A 234 3.12 12.24 -8.99
C THR A 234 4.17 13.12 -9.71
N GLU A 235 5.42 12.98 -9.28
CA GLU A 235 6.57 13.61 -9.90
C GLU A 235 6.95 12.94 -11.22
N ILE A 236 7.62 13.68 -12.10
CA ILE A 236 8.20 13.10 -13.32
C ILE A 236 9.34 12.16 -12.95
N ASN A 237 10.21 12.59 -12.02
CA ASN A 237 11.38 11.86 -11.57
C ASN A 237 11.23 11.42 -10.11
N HIS A 238 11.23 10.11 -9.87
CA HIS A 238 11.02 9.51 -8.54
C HIS A 238 12.31 9.20 -7.77
N THR A 239 13.47 9.67 -8.24
CA THR A 239 14.78 9.45 -7.59
C THR A 239 14.87 10.04 -6.18
N GLN A 240 14.25 11.20 -5.95
CA GLN A 240 14.21 11.84 -4.63
C GLN A 240 12.86 11.67 -3.94
N ARG A 241 11.78 11.97 -4.66
CA ARG A 241 10.42 11.91 -4.13
C ARG A 241 9.43 11.43 -5.18
N ARG A 242 8.42 10.67 -4.75
CA ARG A 242 7.37 10.15 -5.63
C ARG A 242 6.27 11.17 -5.85
N TRP A 243 5.89 11.90 -4.81
CA TRP A 243 4.95 13.01 -4.91
C TRP A 243 5.64 14.35 -4.76
N LYS A 244 5.10 15.35 -5.48
CA LYS A 244 5.56 16.73 -5.44
C LYS A 244 5.52 17.25 -4.02
N PHE A 245 6.62 17.87 -3.61
CA PHE A 245 6.64 18.57 -2.33
C PHE A 245 5.64 19.72 -2.36
N ASN A 246 4.90 19.84 -1.28
CA ASN A 246 3.96 20.91 -1.03
C ASN A 246 4.00 21.20 0.48
N ASN A 247 3.85 22.46 0.88
CA ASN A 247 3.79 22.82 2.30
C ASN A 247 2.65 22.10 3.05
N ASN A 248 1.62 21.64 2.33
CA ASN A 248 0.49 20.87 2.85
C ASN A 248 0.65 19.34 2.70
N LEU A 249 1.74 18.84 2.08
CA LEU A 249 1.90 17.42 1.77
C LEU A 249 1.78 16.54 3.02
N ARG A 250 2.45 16.92 4.11
CA ARG A 250 2.36 16.24 5.40
C ARG A 250 0.91 16.13 5.89
N GLN A 251 0.14 17.22 5.78
CA GLN A 251 -1.26 17.21 6.18
C GLN A 251 -2.09 16.30 5.29
N TRP A 252 -1.88 16.34 3.97
CA TRP A 252 -2.58 15.46 3.04
C TRP A 252 -2.31 13.99 3.33
N ILE A 253 -1.06 13.62 3.58
CA ILE A 253 -0.67 12.25 3.94
C ILE A 253 -1.29 11.85 5.29
N ASN A 254 -1.33 12.76 6.27
CA ASN A 254 -2.00 12.47 7.54
C ASN A 254 -3.51 12.21 7.33
N ASN A 255 -4.18 12.99 6.48
CA ASN A 255 -5.59 12.80 6.20
C ASN A 255 -5.87 11.48 5.48
N GLU A 256 -5.04 11.14 4.48
CA GLU A 256 -5.22 9.94 3.67
C GLU A 256 -4.83 8.65 4.41
N PHE A 257 -3.83 8.70 5.30
CA PHE A 257 -3.24 7.50 5.90
C PHE A 257 -3.24 7.52 7.44
N LEU A 258 -2.77 8.57 8.10
CA LEU A 258 -2.72 8.55 9.57
C LEU A 258 -4.12 8.43 10.21
N TYR A 259 -5.07 9.25 9.76
CA TYR A 259 -6.39 9.37 10.39
C TYR A 259 -7.32 8.20 10.10
N ALA A 260 -7.06 7.46 9.02
CA ALA A 260 -7.80 6.26 8.65
C ALA A 260 -7.24 4.98 9.29
N PHE A 261 -6.03 5.03 9.85
CA PHE A 261 -5.32 3.87 10.40
C PHE A 261 -4.95 4.09 11.87
N ASP A 262 -3.73 4.52 12.18
CA ASP A 262 -3.24 4.67 13.56
C ASP A 262 -4.10 5.58 14.46
N TRP A 263 -4.73 6.62 13.90
CA TRP A 263 -5.62 7.47 14.68
C TRP A 263 -7.09 7.03 14.59
N TRP A 264 -7.39 5.83 14.11
CA TRP A 264 -8.77 5.37 13.95
C TRP A 264 -9.54 5.32 15.27
N THR A 265 -8.89 4.88 16.34
CA THR A 265 -9.49 4.79 17.69
C THR A 265 -9.58 6.15 18.39
N ALA A 266 -8.98 7.21 17.83
CA ALA A 266 -9.08 8.55 18.38
C ALA A 266 -10.52 9.06 18.33
N THR A 267 -10.99 9.63 19.45
CA THR A 267 -12.33 10.17 19.60
C THR A 267 -12.34 11.69 19.42
N ASN A 268 -13.39 12.22 18.81
CA ASN A 268 -13.67 13.65 18.84
C ASN A 268 -14.26 14.00 20.20
N ASN A 269 -13.52 14.78 20.98
CA ASN A 269 -13.89 15.13 22.33
C ASN A 269 -14.60 16.49 22.34
N SER A 270 -15.82 16.54 22.87
CA SER A 270 -16.53 17.78 23.17
C SER A 270 -16.89 17.83 24.65
N TYR A 271 -17.15 19.03 25.18
CA TYR A 271 -17.53 19.21 26.57
C TYR A 271 -19.01 19.54 26.67
N ASP A 272 -19.77 18.70 27.37
CA ASP A 272 -21.16 18.99 27.73
C ASP A 272 -21.17 19.95 28.92
N LYS A 273 -21.52 21.21 28.67
CA LYS A 273 -21.58 22.23 29.72
C LYS A 273 -22.69 21.98 30.75
N ILE A 274 -23.75 21.25 30.39
CA ILE A 274 -24.88 20.97 31.28
C ILE A 274 -24.53 19.80 32.20
N LYS A 275 -23.97 18.73 31.64
CA LYS A 275 -23.57 17.53 32.39
C LYS A 275 -22.17 17.62 33.02
N GLN A 276 -21.41 18.65 32.67
CA GLN A 276 -20.02 18.86 33.08
C GLN A 276 -19.08 17.69 32.73
N GLU A 277 -19.31 17.00 31.61
CA GLU A 277 -18.55 15.82 31.20
C GLU A 277 -17.95 15.94 29.80
N VAL A 278 -16.90 15.15 29.52
CA VAL A 278 -16.31 15.04 28.18
C VAL A 278 -17.07 13.97 27.40
N ILE A 279 -17.76 14.37 26.33
CA ILE A 279 -18.35 13.46 25.37
C ILE A 279 -17.24 13.02 24.41
N LYS A 280 -16.99 11.72 24.36
CA LYS A 280 -16.06 11.10 23.40
C LYS A 280 -16.86 10.52 22.24
N THR A 281 -16.73 11.10 21.06
CA THR A 281 -17.40 10.62 19.84
C THR A 281 -16.44 9.79 18.99
N PRO A 282 -16.65 8.47 18.86
CA PRO A 282 -15.81 7.64 18.01
C PRO A 282 -16.07 7.89 16.52
N LYS A 283 -15.10 7.46 15.70
CA LYS A 283 -15.26 7.35 14.24
C LYS A 283 -16.15 6.16 13.88
N SER A 284 -16.79 6.24 12.73
CA SER A 284 -17.50 5.10 12.11
C SER A 284 -17.33 5.16 10.60
N HIS A 285 -17.12 4.00 9.99
CA HIS A 285 -17.13 3.91 8.54
C HIS A 285 -18.49 4.32 8.00
N LEU A 286 -18.51 4.98 6.85
CA LEU A 286 -19.76 5.22 6.11
C LEU A 286 -20.28 3.90 5.52
N GLU A 287 -21.58 3.82 5.25
CA GLU A 287 -22.25 2.66 4.61
C GLU A 287 -21.70 2.43 3.19
N THR A 288 -20.54 1.79 3.13
CA THR A 288 -19.70 1.68 1.94
C THR A 288 -19.15 0.27 1.80
N THR A 289 -19.07 -0.21 0.57
CA THR A 289 -18.54 -1.54 0.26
C THR A 289 -17.53 -1.46 -0.89
N ILE A 290 -16.42 -2.18 -0.74
CA ILE A 290 -15.46 -2.43 -1.82
C ILE A 290 -15.46 -3.93 -2.09
N ASN A 291 -15.71 -4.34 -3.33
CA ASN A 291 -15.56 -5.71 -3.78
C ASN A 291 -14.51 -5.77 -4.89
N ILE A 292 -13.50 -6.61 -4.74
CA ILE A 292 -12.49 -6.89 -5.78
C ILE A 292 -12.49 -8.38 -6.04
N ARG A 293 -12.79 -8.76 -7.28
CA ARG A 293 -12.97 -10.15 -7.72
C ARG A 293 -12.10 -10.47 -8.91
N ASN A 294 -11.60 -11.71 -8.99
CA ASN A 294 -10.89 -12.24 -10.15
C ASN A 294 -9.73 -11.34 -10.64
N SER A 295 -9.06 -10.64 -9.73
CA SER A 295 -8.14 -9.55 -10.07
C SER A 295 -6.70 -9.90 -9.74
N ASN A 296 -5.77 -9.38 -10.53
CA ASN A 296 -4.34 -9.55 -10.33
C ASN A 296 -3.66 -8.18 -10.34
N ILE A 297 -3.25 -7.72 -9.15
CA ILE A 297 -2.59 -6.43 -8.97
C ILE A 297 -1.14 -6.70 -8.56
N LYS A 298 -0.21 -6.40 -9.47
CA LYS A 298 1.23 -6.47 -9.20
C LYS A 298 1.83 -5.08 -9.26
N THR A 299 2.45 -4.62 -8.18
CA THR A 299 3.08 -3.30 -8.11
C THR A 299 4.48 -3.37 -7.48
N ASN A 300 5.44 -2.64 -8.04
CA ASN A 300 6.76 -2.43 -7.46
C ASN A 300 6.85 -1.00 -6.92
N ASP A 301 7.21 -0.86 -5.66
CA ASP A 301 7.25 0.38 -4.87
C ASP A 301 5.92 1.16 -4.78
N GLY A 302 4.81 0.62 -5.30
CA GLY A 302 3.47 1.14 -5.09
C GLY A 302 2.87 0.73 -3.74
N PHE A 303 1.60 1.08 -3.57
CA PHE A 303 0.81 0.73 -2.40
C PHE A 303 -0.65 0.44 -2.74
N ILE A 304 -1.35 -0.23 -1.83
CA ILE A 304 -2.77 -0.60 -1.95
C ILE A 304 -3.48 -0.22 -0.64
N ASN A 305 -4.28 0.84 -0.64
CA ASN A 305 -4.99 1.31 0.54
C ASN A 305 -6.50 1.33 0.26
N LEU A 306 -7.23 0.55 1.05
CA LEU A 306 -8.66 0.34 0.93
C LEU A 306 -9.35 0.73 2.24
N MET A 307 -10.35 1.59 2.15
CA MET A 307 -11.19 1.99 3.28
C MET A 307 -12.66 1.98 2.91
N ALA A 308 -13.44 1.17 3.61
CA ALA A 308 -14.89 1.10 3.51
C ALA A 308 -15.46 0.37 4.72
N LYS A 309 -16.77 0.42 4.97
CA LYS A 309 -17.37 -0.39 6.04
C LYS A 309 -17.14 -1.89 5.81
N ASN A 310 -17.30 -2.35 4.57
CA ASN A 310 -17.03 -3.72 4.18
C ASN A 310 -16.02 -3.77 3.01
N ILE A 311 -15.06 -4.68 3.10
CA ILE A 311 -14.10 -4.96 2.02
C ILE A 311 -14.14 -6.46 1.72
N ASN A 312 -14.42 -6.84 0.48
CA ASN A 312 -14.48 -8.22 0.04
C ASN A 312 -13.49 -8.44 -1.10
N LEU A 313 -12.49 -9.29 -0.87
CA LEU A 313 -11.50 -9.68 -1.87
C LEU A 313 -11.72 -11.16 -2.19
N THR A 314 -12.02 -11.49 -3.44
CA THR A 314 -12.38 -12.86 -3.86
C THR A 314 -11.58 -13.28 -5.07
N ASP A 315 -11.03 -14.49 -5.07
CA ASP A 315 -10.28 -15.07 -6.20
C ASP A 315 -9.23 -14.10 -6.77
N SER A 316 -8.52 -13.38 -5.89
CA SER A 316 -7.66 -12.26 -6.27
C SER A 316 -6.25 -12.39 -5.71
N GLN A 317 -5.28 -11.81 -6.42
CA GLN A 317 -3.87 -11.81 -6.06
C GLN A 317 -3.34 -10.38 -6.00
N PHE A 318 -2.72 -10.05 -4.87
CA PHE A 318 -2.10 -8.74 -4.63
C PHE A 318 -0.62 -8.95 -4.32
N ASN A 319 0.23 -8.54 -5.25
CA ASN A 319 1.67 -8.69 -5.16
C ASN A 319 2.31 -7.30 -5.09
N VAL A 320 2.94 -6.96 -3.96
CA VAL A 320 3.67 -5.70 -3.78
C VAL A 320 5.12 -6.03 -3.50
N THR A 321 6.04 -5.56 -4.33
CA THR A 321 7.47 -5.56 -3.99
C THR A 321 7.92 -4.15 -3.69
N PHE A 322 8.93 -3.96 -2.84
CA PHE A 322 9.49 -2.64 -2.61
C PHE A 322 10.97 -2.70 -2.22
N ASP A 323 11.77 -1.88 -2.89
CA ASP A 323 13.22 -1.80 -2.71
C ASP A 323 13.78 -0.37 -2.88
N ARG A 324 12.91 0.60 -3.19
CA ARG A 324 13.29 2.01 -3.31
C ARG A 324 13.65 2.62 -1.95
N ASN A 325 14.79 3.30 -1.92
CA ASN A 325 15.22 4.07 -0.76
C ASN A 325 14.29 5.27 -0.51
N MET A 326 13.76 5.37 0.71
CA MET A 326 12.85 6.41 1.18
C MET A 326 13.54 7.45 2.09
N SER A 327 14.87 7.42 2.25
CA SER A 327 15.60 8.40 3.09
C SER A 327 15.35 9.87 2.71
N PHE A 328 14.98 10.14 1.45
CA PHE A 328 14.70 11.49 0.95
C PHE A 328 13.20 11.84 0.94
N GLU A 329 12.35 10.88 1.31
CA GLU A 329 10.90 11.02 1.34
C GLU A 329 10.45 11.40 2.76
N SER A 330 10.34 12.71 3.04
CA SER A 330 10.08 13.21 4.41
C SER A 330 8.74 12.80 5.01
N ASP A 331 7.76 12.47 4.18
CA ASP A 331 6.39 12.16 4.60
C ASP A 331 5.85 10.85 3.99
N TYR A 332 6.53 10.26 3.01
CA TYR A 332 6.07 9.04 2.31
C TYR A 332 6.30 7.77 3.11
N ASP A 333 7.21 7.82 4.08
CA ASP A 333 7.47 6.75 5.04
C ASP A 333 6.28 6.49 5.99
N ARG A 334 5.28 7.40 5.99
CA ARG A 334 3.99 7.30 6.69
C ARG A 334 2.97 6.39 5.98
N ILE A 335 3.24 5.96 4.74
CA ILE A 335 2.25 5.25 3.91
C ILE A 335 2.44 3.74 4.07
N HIS A 336 1.35 3.02 4.37
CA HIS A 336 1.35 1.56 4.39
C HIS A 336 1.50 0.99 2.97
N LYS A 337 2.25 -0.10 2.79
CA LYS A 337 2.32 -0.79 1.49
C LYS A 337 0.99 -1.45 1.16
N ILE A 338 0.33 -2.00 2.17
CA ILE A 338 -1.09 -2.34 2.11
C ILE A 338 -1.82 -1.89 3.37
N GLY A 339 -2.95 -1.21 3.21
CA GLY A 339 -3.79 -0.73 4.30
C GLY A 339 -5.23 -1.18 4.09
N LEU A 340 -5.81 -1.85 5.08
CA LEU A 340 -7.21 -2.30 5.09
C LEU A 340 -7.91 -1.69 6.31
N SER A 341 -8.77 -0.70 6.08
CA SER A 341 -9.60 -0.11 7.13
C SER A 341 -11.06 -0.43 6.90
N ALA A 342 -11.62 -1.30 7.73
CA ALA A 342 -13.01 -1.71 7.64
C ALA A 342 -13.64 -2.04 9.00
N ASP A 343 -14.95 -2.24 9.01
CA ASP A 343 -15.58 -2.99 10.09
C ASP A 343 -15.31 -4.48 9.86
N LYS A 344 -15.47 -4.95 8.62
CA LYS A 344 -15.15 -6.31 8.21
C LYS A 344 -14.46 -6.36 6.85
N THR A 345 -13.34 -7.05 6.81
CA THR A 345 -12.67 -7.49 5.58
C THR A 345 -12.83 -8.99 5.41
N ILE A 346 -13.19 -9.44 4.20
CA ILE A 346 -13.23 -10.85 3.81
C ILE A 346 -12.17 -11.09 2.74
N LEU A 347 -11.30 -12.07 3.01
CA LEU A 347 -10.41 -12.66 2.02
C LEU A 347 -10.97 -14.03 1.67
N ASP A 348 -11.40 -14.22 0.43
CA ASP A 348 -11.93 -15.48 -0.06
C ASP A 348 -11.09 -15.98 -1.24
N HIS A 349 -10.39 -17.10 -1.04
CA HIS A 349 -9.41 -17.62 -2.00
C HIS A 349 -8.48 -16.50 -2.53
N THR A 350 -7.98 -15.67 -1.62
CA THR A 350 -7.19 -14.48 -1.94
C THR A 350 -5.78 -14.57 -1.35
N SER A 351 -4.78 -14.09 -2.08
CA SER A 351 -3.39 -14.02 -1.62
C SER A 351 -2.88 -12.59 -1.60
N LEU A 352 -2.40 -12.17 -0.43
CA LEU A 352 -1.66 -10.93 -0.22
C LEU A 352 -0.18 -11.28 -0.05
N ASN A 353 0.67 -10.90 -1.00
CA ASN A 353 2.10 -11.18 -0.98
C ASN A 353 2.91 -9.88 -1.12
N ILE A 354 3.41 -9.37 0.01
CA ILE A 354 4.04 -8.05 0.10
C ILE A 354 5.48 -8.24 0.59
N GLN A 355 6.46 -7.95 -0.27
CA GLN A 355 7.85 -8.34 -0.09
C GLN A 355 8.79 -7.12 -0.16
N GLY A 356 9.37 -6.76 0.98
CA GLY A 356 10.41 -5.75 1.08
C GLY A 356 11.82 -6.31 0.89
N ALA A 357 12.70 -5.51 0.27
CA ALA A 357 14.12 -5.81 0.23
C ALA A 357 14.75 -5.72 1.64
N GLU A 358 15.78 -6.53 1.88
CA GLU A 358 16.60 -6.52 3.10
C GLU A 358 17.58 -5.35 3.09
N LYS A 359 17.03 -4.13 3.09
CA LYS A 359 17.78 -2.86 3.01
C LYS A 359 17.19 -1.85 3.98
N LEU A 360 18.06 -1.03 4.57
CA LEU A 360 17.65 0.10 5.40
C LEU A 360 16.92 1.16 4.56
N ASN A 361 16.02 1.90 5.21
CA ASN A 361 15.25 3.02 4.66
C ASN A 361 14.32 2.64 3.49
N VAL A 362 14.01 1.37 3.32
CA VAL A 362 13.09 0.86 2.29
C VAL A 362 11.69 0.56 2.86
N SER A 363 11.63 0.17 4.14
CA SER A 363 10.38 -0.21 4.80
C SER A 363 9.62 1.02 5.32
N PRO A 364 8.27 0.97 5.44
CA PRO A 364 7.49 2.00 6.14
C PRO A 364 8.05 2.28 7.53
N SER A 365 8.01 3.55 7.93
CA SER A 365 8.68 4.04 9.14
C SER A 365 7.86 3.77 10.39
N SER A 366 8.47 3.08 11.36
CA SER A 366 7.88 2.84 12.68
C SER A 366 7.65 4.13 13.47
N LYS A 367 8.49 5.16 13.30
CA LYS A 367 8.29 6.48 13.93
C LYS A 367 6.97 7.12 13.53
N MET A 368 6.52 6.80 12.33
CA MET A 368 5.27 7.29 11.77
C MET A 368 4.11 6.32 12.01
N LYS A 369 4.36 5.23 12.74
CA LYS A 369 3.42 4.12 12.95
C LYS A 369 2.86 3.56 11.64
N ALA A 370 3.66 3.66 10.57
CA ALA A 370 3.37 3.01 9.32
C ALA A 370 3.88 1.57 9.35
N ALA A 371 3.26 0.72 8.54
CA ALA A 371 3.50 -0.72 8.54
C ALA A 371 3.51 -1.23 7.11
N THR A 372 4.15 -2.38 6.90
CA THR A 372 4.09 -3.06 5.61
C THR A 372 2.64 -3.46 5.29
N MET A 373 1.93 -4.00 6.28
CA MET A 373 0.48 -4.13 6.28
C MET A 373 -0.13 -3.50 7.54
N TYR A 374 -1.19 -2.72 7.38
CA TYR A 374 -1.98 -2.19 8.50
C TYR A 374 -3.45 -2.60 8.36
N VAL A 375 -4.03 -3.13 9.45
CA VAL A 375 -5.43 -3.59 9.50
C VAL A 375 -6.17 -2.88 10.62
N VAL A 376 -7.29 -2.23 10.28
CA VAL A 376 -8.26 -1.70 11.24
C VAL A 376 -9.54 -2.51 11.11
N GLY A 377 -10.02 -3.06 12.23
CA GLY A 377 -11.23 -3.89 12.29
C GLY A 377 -11.00 -5.37 11.99
N ASP A 378 -12.07 -6.09 11.66
CA ASP A 378 -12.01 -7.55 11.52
C ASP A 378 -11.54 -7.99 10.13
N LEU A 379 -10.80 -9.10 10.08
CA LEU A 379 -10.37 -9.77 8.86
C LEU A 379 -10.69 -11.26 8.95
N GLU A 380 -11.46 -11.75 7.98
CA GLU A 380 -11.88 -13.16 7.87
C GLU A 380 -11.33 -13.79 6.59
N GLY A 381 -10.50 -14.83 6.73
CA GLY A 381 -10.03 -15.65 5.62
C GLY A 381 -10.94 -16.85 5.36
N ARG A 382 -11.11 -17.18 4.08
CA ARG A 382 -11.88 -18.32 3.55
C ARG A 382 -11.10 -19.02 2.46
N ASN A 383 -11.40 -20.30 2.27
CA ASN A 383 -10.93 -21.08 1.11
C ASN A 383 -9.41 -20.98 0.90
N SER A 384 -8.64 -21.20 1.98
CA SER A 384 -7.17 -21.15 1.97
C SER A 384 -6.57 -19.79 1.56
N SER A 385 -7.13 -18.70 2.07
CA SER A 385 -6.57 -17.36 1.87
C SER A 385 -5.24 -17.21 2.62
N SER A 386 -4.34 -16.38 2.07
CA SER A 386 -2.98 -16.22 2.58
C SER A 386 -2.53 -14.77 2.65
N ILE A 387 -1.76 -14.47 3.70
CA ILE A 387 -1.09 -13.19 3.92
C ILE A 387 0.40 -13.48 4.14
N ASN A 388 1.25 -13.06 3.22
CA ASN A 388 2.69 -13.28 3.25
C ASN A 388 3.39 -11.91 3.19
N LEU A 389 4.03 -11.52 4.30
CA LEU A 389 4.61 -10.20 4.47
C LEU A 389 6.08 -10.30 4.85
N LYS A 390 6.92 -9.52 4.19
CA LYS A 390 8.34 -9.36 4.51
C LYS A 390 8.73 -7.89 4.58
N SER A 391 9.43 -7.51 5.64
CA SER A 391 10.08 -6.20 5.75
C SER A 391 11.44 -6.29 6.44
N HIS A 392 12.22 -5.22 6.35
CA HIS A 392 13.52 -5.12 6.99
C HIS A 392 13.54 -4.17 8.18
N GLN A 393 12.64 -3.19 8.22
CA GLN A 393 12.51 -2.29 9.36
C GLN A 393 11.03 -2.06 9.68
N GLY A 394 10.79 -1.52 10.87
CA GLY A 394 9.47 -1.12 11.34
C GLY A 394 8.52 -2.29 11.57
N TYR A 395 7.24 -2.03 11.41
CA TYR A 395 6.17 -3.00 11.62
C TYR A 395 5.87 -3.78 10.33
N THR A 396 5.97 -5.11 10.36
CA THR A 396 5.59 -5.95 9.21
C THR A 396 4.07 -6.03 9.11
N LEU A 397 3.38 -6.44 10.18
CA LEU A 397 1.93 -6.34 10.33
C LEU A 397 1.59 -5.54 11.58
N MET A 398 0.66 -4.60 11.45
CA MET A 398 0.10 -3.84 12.55
C MET A 398 -1.43 -3.89 12.52
N THR A 399 -2.05 -4.06 13.68
CA THR A 399 -3.51 -4.15 13.84
C THR A 399 -4.05 -3.10 14.82
N ASP A 400 -5.31 -2.70 14.66
CA ASP A 400 -5.95 -1.68 15.50
C ASP A 400 -7.47 -1.93 15.65
N LYS A 401 -8.16 -1.16 16.51
CA LYS A 401 -9.61 -1.22 16.77
C LYS A 401 -10.10 -2.59 17.28
N ASN A 402 -9.35 -3.19 18.20
CA ASN A 402 -9.66 -4.50 18.74
C ASN A 402 -9.87 -5.59 17.65
N ALA A 403 -9.02 -5.57 16.61
CA ALA A 403 -9.16 -6.42 15.42
C ALA A 403 -9.27 -7.92 15.75
N THR A 404 -10.12 -8.61 15.00
CA THR A 404 -10.13 -10.08 14.94
C THR A 404 -9.60 -10.55 13.59
N LEU A 405 -8.49 -11.29 13.59
CA LEU A 405 -7.95 -11.99 12.41
C LEU A 405 -8.37 -13.45 12.49
N ARG A 406 -9.24 -13.92 11.59
CA ARG A 406 -9.79 -15.27 11.71
C ARG A 406 -9.96 -16.07 10.43
N GLY A 407 -9.86 -17.39 10.51
CA GLY A 407 -10.42 -18.29 9.49
C GLY A 407 -11.91 -18.52 9.70
N GLU A 408 -12.69 -18.66 8.62
CA GLU A 408 -14.15 -18.86 8.71
C GLU A 408 -14.54 -20.15 9.44
N LYS A 409 -13.88 -21.27 9.12
CA LYS A 409 -14.23 -22.60 9.66
C LYS A 409 -13.07 -23.26 10.40
N SER A 410 -11.84 -23.06 9.94
CA SER A 410 -10.66 -23.75 10.45
C SER A 410 -9.36 -23.00 10.20
N LYS A 411 -8.28 -23.45 10.86
CA LYS A 411 -6.90 -22.95 10.70
C LYS A 411 -6.37 -22.99 9.26
N ASN A 412 -6.99 -23.79 8.38
CA ASN A 412 -6.61 -23.91 6.98
C ASN A 412 -7.20 -22.78 6.11
N ASP A 413 -8.21 -22.04 6.61
CA ASP A 413 -8.85 -20.98 5.85
C ASP A 413 -8.02 -19.71 5.78
N LEU A 414 -7.14 -19.48 6.76
CA LEU A 414 -6.27 -18.32 6.84
C LEU A 414 -4.86 -18.70 7.31
N THR A 415 -3.87 -18.48 6.45
CA THR A 415 -2.45 -18.55 6.81
C THR A 415 -1.80 -17.17 6.76
N ILE A 416 -1.11 -16.78 7.83
CA ILE A 416 -0.40 -15.51 7.95
C ILE A 416 1.09 -15.80 8.20
N THR A 417 1.94 -15.41 7.26
CA THR A 417 3.40 -15.53 7.35
C THR A 417 4.01 -14.14 7.41
N LEU A 418 4.77 -13.86 8.47
CA LEU A 418 5.40 -12.58 8.76
C LEU A 418 6.90 -12.79 8.90
N LEU A 419 7.70 -12.03 8.16
CA LEU A 419 9.15 -12.05 8.24
C LEU A 419 9.69 -10.63 8.41
N ASN A 420 10.25 -10.35 9.59
CA ASN A 420 10.99 -9.11 9.85
C ASN A 420 12.49 -9.40 9.95
N THR A 421 13.24 -8.99 8.94
CA THR A 421 14.69 -9.25 8.84
C THR A 421 15.55 -8.19 9.53
N GLY A 422 14.92 -7.28 10.26
CA GLY A 422 15.59 -6.14 10.88
C GLY A 422 16.54 -6.50 12.01
N PRO A 423 17.54 -5.65 12.27
CA PRO A 423 18.46 -5.81 13.38
C PRO A 423 17.79 -5.46 14.72
N LYS A 424 18.53 -5.70 15.80
CA LYS A 424 18.22 -5.16 17.13
C LYS A 424 18.18 -3.62 17.11
N PRO A 425 17.46 -2.98 18.06
CA PRO A 425 17.54 -1.53 18.25
C PRO A 425 18.99 -1.08 18.42
N ALA A 426 19.32 0.09 17.86
CA ALA A 426 20.65 0.67 18.02
C ALA A 426 20.85 1.13 19.48
N PRO A 427 22.11 1.19 19.97
CA PRO A 427 22.38 1.65 21.32
C PRO A 427 22.05 3.13 21.49
N GLU A 428 21.64 3.50 22.70
CA GLU A 428 21.48 4.89 23.11
C GLU A 428 22.85 5.58 23.22
N ILE A 429 23.00 6.76 22.61
CA ILE A 429 24.21 7.59 22.72
C ILE A 429 23.91 8.78 23.62
N GLY A 430 24.19 8.61 24.92
CA GLY A 430 24.05 9.68 25.92
C GLY A 430 22.60 10.13 26.13
N ILE A 431 22.40 11.43 26.41
CA ILE A 431 21.06 12.05 26.59
C ILE A 431 20.44 12.39 25.21
N THR A 432 21.22 12.32 24.13
CA THR A 432 20.88 12.86 22.81
C THR A 432 20.10 11.91 21.90
N GLY A 433 19.82 10.68 22.35
CA GLY A 433 18.97 9.70 21.68
C GLY A 433 19.73 8.52 21.06
N SER A 434 19.00 7.65 20.36
CA SER A 434 19.54 6.45 19.70
C SER A 434 20.57 6.80 18.60
N ALA A 435 21.60 5.97 18.47
CA ALA A 435 22.63 6.07 17.44
C ALA A 435 22.09 6.13 16.00
N ASP A 436 20.94 5.51 15.76
CA ASP A 436 20.26 5.47 14.46
C ASP A 436 19.04 6.40 14.39
N ASN A 437 18.91 7.31 15.36
CA ASN A 437 17.76 8.19 15.52
C ASN A 437 16.45 7.37 15.55
N ASP A 438 16.38 6.27 16.30
CA ASP A 438 15.19 5.40 16.44
C ASP A 438 14.72 4.69 15.16
N ALA A 439 15.58 4.57 14.14
CA ALA A 439 15.20 3.87 12.90
C ALA A 439 14.87 2.39 13.15
N ASN A 440 15.56 1.74 14.10
CA ASN A 440 15.35 0.34 14.48
C ASN A 440 14.70 0.17 15.86
N ALA A 441 14.18 1.25 16.46
CA ALA A 441 13.59 1.20 17.80
C ALA A 441 12.41 0.21 17.89
N ALA A 442 11.67 0.03 16.79
CA ALA A 442 10.48 -0.82 16.74
C ALA A 442 10.44 -1.70 15.48
N ASN A 443 11.36 -2.66 15.40
CA ASN A 443 11.31 -3.74 14.41
C ASN A 443 10.50 -4.92 14.94
N PHE A 444 9.26 -5.10 14.46
CA PHE A 444 8.36 -6.17 14.86
C PHE A 444 7.73 -6.86 13.65
N ALA A 445 7.60 -8.19 13.69
CA ALA A 445 6.83 -8.91 12.68
C ALA A 445 5.31 -8.72 12.89
N LEU A 446 4.82 -8.83 14.13
CA LEU A 446 3.44 -8.53 14.51
C LEU A 446 3.37 -7.48 15.63
N ALA A 447 2.67 -6.36 15.39
CA ALA A 447 2.49 -5.27 16.35
C ALA A 447 1.01 -4.86 16.48
N LEU A 448 0.71 -4.10 17.53
CA LEU A 448 -0.62 -3.60 17.84
C LEU A 448 -0.57 -2.07 17.96
N GLY A 449 -1.61 -1.40 17.45
CA GLY A 449 -1.88 0.02 17.67
C GLY A 449 -2.31 0.33 19.10
N ASP A 450 -2.28 1.61 19.44
CA ASP A 450 -2.39 2.08 20.82
C ASP A 450 -3.67 1.59 21.52
N ALA A 451 -3.50 0.99 22.71
CA ALA A 451 -4.59 0.55 23.60
C ALA A 451 -5.59 -0.43 22.98
N THR A 452 -5.10 -1.32 22.10
CA THR A 452 -5.92 -2.35 21.45
C THR A 452 -5.55 -3.77 21.84
N LYS A 453 -6.49 -4.70 21.65
CA LYS A 453 -6.26 -6.15 21.72
C LYS A 453 -6.44 -6.76 20.34
N THR A 454 -5.69 -7.78 19.99
CA THR A 454 -5.92 -8.49 18.72
C THR A 454 -6.32 -9.92 19.02
N THR A 455 -7.48 -10.35 18.52
CA THR A 455 -7.86 -11.76 18.59
C THR A 455 -7.43 -12.45 17.31
N ILE A 456 -6.73 -13.57 17.43
CA ILE A 456 -6.43 -14.47 16.30
C ILE A 456 -7.19 -15.76 16.52
N GLU A 457 -8.05 -16.12 15.57
CA GLU A 457 -8.98 -17.24 15.71
C GLU A 457 -8.97 -18.16 14.50
N ASN A 458 -8.93 -19.49 14.67
CA ASN A 458 -8.98 -20.43 13.54
C ASN A 458 -7.96 -20.09 12.44
N ALA A 459 -6.72 -19.75 12.79
CA ALA A 459 -5.70 -19.35 11.82
C ALA A 459 -4.37 -20.06 12.08
N THR A 460 -3.52 -20.08 11.06
CA THR A 460 -2.11 -20.47 11.17
C THR A 460 -1.25 -19.22 11.04
N VAL A 461 -0.44 -18.92 12.06
CA VAL A 461 0.46 -17.76 12.08
C VAL A 461 1.91 -18.22 12.22
N ILE A 462 2.77 -17.69 11.36
CA ILE A 462 4.22 -17.89 11.38
C ILE A 462 4.88 -16.52 11.48
N ALA A 463 5.47 -16.18 12.62
CA ALA A 463 6.12 -14.89 12.88
C ALA A 463 7.64 -15.06 13.08
N LEU A 464 8.44 -14.60 12.12
CA LEU A 464 9.89 -14.84 12.08
C LEU A 464 10.67 -13.53 12.17
N ALA A 465 11.63 -13.49 13.10
CA ALA A 465 12.54 -12.38 13.30
C ALA A 465 13.99 -12.88 13.48
N PRO A 466 14.69 -13.21 12.38
CA PRO A 466 16.00 -13.89 12.43
C PRO A 466 17.14 -13.05 13.02
N ASN A 467 17.11 -11.72 12.83
CA ASN A 467 18.29 -10.86 12.96
C ASN A 467 18.28 -9.90 14.17
N GLY A 468 17.31 -10.03 15.07
CA GLY A 468 17.22 -9.21 16.28
C GLY A 468 15.98 -8.33 16.39
N ALA A 469 15.19 -8.21 15.32
CA ALA A 469 13.79 -7.81 15.41
C ALA A 469 13.01 -8.74 16.36
N LYS A 470 11.80 -8.34 16.75
CA LYS A 470 10.91 -9.13 17.60
C LYS A 470 9.82 -9.80 16.75
N ALA A 471 9.47 -11.03 17.07
CA ALA A 471 8.44 -11.77 16.34
C ALA A 471 7.06 -11.16 16.58
N TYR A 472 6.78 -10.71 17.80
CA TYR A 472 5.51 -10.07 18.13
C TYR A 472 5.63 -9.13 19.33
N TYR A 473 4.70 -8.19 19.44
CA TYR A 473 4.49 -7.33 20.61
C TYR A 473 3.16 -7.71 21.27
N SER A 474 3.17 -8.12 22.53
CA SER A 474 1.93 -8.46 23.26
C SER A 474 2.11 -8.23 24.76
N HIS A 475 1.27 -7.36 25.34
CA HIS A 475 1.30 -7.01 26.76
C HIS A 475 -0.08 -7.26 27.39
N LYS A 476 -0.18 -7.35 28.71
CA LYS A 476 -1.45 -7.64 29.42
C LYS A 476 -2.60 -6.69 29.04
N ASP A 477 -2.30 -5.40 28.89
CA ASP A 477 -3.29 -4.37 28.52
C ASP A 477 -3.49 -4.25 27.00
N MET A 478 -2.53 -4.74 26.21
CA MET A 478 -2.53 -4.76 24.75
C MET A 478 -2.18 -6.17 24.23
N SER A 479 -3.11 -7.10 24.44
CA SER A 479 -2.82 -8.52 24.29
C SER A 479 -3.17 -9.05 22.91
N ILE A 480 -2.34 -9.97 22.43
CA ILE A 480 -2.69 -10.91 21.37
C ILE A 480 -3.37 -12.10 22.04
N VAL A 481 -4.64 -12.32 21.71
CA VAL A 481 -5.47 -13.41 22.24
C VAL A 481 -5.64 -14.48 21.18
N LEU A 482 -5.17 -15.68 21.45
CA LEU A 482 -5.25 -16.83 20.54
C LEU A 482 -6.46 -17.70 20.87
N LYS A 483 -7.19 -18.11 19.83
CA LYS A 483 -8.32 -19.05 19.91
C LYS A 483 -8.20 -20.07 18.80
N ASN A 484 -8.08 -21.37 19.12
CA ASN A 484 -7.90 -22.42 18.11
C ASN A 484 -6.90 -22.02 17.00
N THR A 485 -5.72 -21.54 17.40
CA THR A 485 -4.71 -20.97 16.49
C THR A 485 -3.40 -21.73 16.62
N ASP A 486 -2.73 -22.01 15.50
CA ASP A 486 -1.35 -22.48 15.50
C ASP A 486 -0.42 -21.27 15.35
N PHE A 487 0.33 -20.95 16.40
CA PHE A 487 1.20 -19.78 16.43
C PHE A 487 2.66 -20.23 16.53
N THR A 488 3.37 -20.20 15.40
CA THR A 488 4.78 -20.54 15.32
C THR A 488 5.62 -19.29 15.24
N PHE A 489 6.69 -19.18 16.05
CA PHE A 489 7.56 -18.01 16.01
C PHE A 489 9.04 -18.30 16.21
N TYR A 490 9.88 -17.40 15.71
CA TYR A 490 11.31 -17.32 16.03
C TYR A 490 11.70 -15.88 16.29
N GLU A 491 12.42 -15.65 17.38
CA GLU A 491 13.15 -14.42 17.64
C GLU A 491 14.39 -14.72 18.48
N GLN A 492 15.41 -13.89 18.33
CA GLN A 492 16.56 -13.89 19.23
C GLN A 492 16.14 -13.49 20.66
N PRO A 493 16.90 -13.83 21.71
CA PRO A 493 16.63 -13.35 23.06
C PRO A 493 16.48 -11.82 23.10
N ARG A 494 15.41 -11.35 23.78
CA ARG A 494 15.11 -9.92 23.88
C ARG A 494 16.12 -9.20 24.77
N GLU A 495 16.53 -8.02 24.33
CA GLU A 495 17.34 -7.06 25.12
C GLU A 495 16.50 -5.90 25.66
N THR A 496 15.32 -5.68 25.08
CA THR A 496 14.33 -4.65 25.45
C THR A 496 12.92 -5.22 25.33
N ASN A 497 11.92 -4.55 25.93
CA ASN A 497 10.53 -5.04 25.97
C ASN A 497 10.39 -6.40 26.67
N TYR A 498 11.05 -6.53 27.83
CA TYR A 498 10.88 -7.66 28.74
C TYR A 498 9.45 -7.65 29.29
N GLY A 499 8.70 -8.74 29.11
CA GLY A 499 7.30 -8.85 29.52
C GLY A 499 6.28 -8.44 28.46
N ASP A 500 6.72 -7.94 27.30
CA ASP A 500 5.83 -7.69 26.14
C ASP A 500 5.81 -8.89 25.16
N ASP A 501 5.99 -10.10 25.69
CA ASP A 501 5.99 -11.38 24.98
C ASP A 501 4.90 -12.35 25.45
N GLU A 502 3.93 -11.88 26.24
CA GLU A 502 2.84 -12.71 26.76
C GLU A 502 1.69 -12.83 25.76
N LEU A 503 1.51 -14.02 25.19
CA LEU A 503 0.32 -14.38 24.41
C LEU A 503 -0.77 -14.92 25.34
N ALA A 504 -2.02 -14.50 25.13
CA ALA A 504 -3.17 -14.96 25.90
C ALA A 504 -3.98 -16.02 25.15
N GLY A 505 -4.80 -16.79 25.88
CA GLY A 505 -5.74 -17.76 25.30
C GLY A 505 -5.14 -19.14 24.97
N ASP A 506 -5.92 -19.96 24.27
CA ASP A 506 -5.69 -21.41 24.12
C ASP A 506 -5.05 -21.76 22.76
N GLY A 507 -4.00 -21.03 22.38
CA GLY A 507 -3.25 -21.28 21.14
C GLY A 507 -2.22 -22.40 21.26
N ASN A 508 -1.96 -23.12 20.16
CA ASN A 508 -0.82 -24.02 20.06
C ASN A 508 0.43 -23.20 19.68
N ILE A 509 1.19 -22.82 20.70
CA ILE A 509 2.35 -21.93 20.56
C ILE A 509 3.62 -22.77 20.39
N LYS A 510 4.37 -22.52 19.32
CA LYS A 510 5.63 -23.19 19.01
C LYS A 510 6.76 -22.20 18.78
N ARG A 511 7.70 -22.12 19.72
CA ARG A 511 8.97 -21.42 19.51
C ARG A 511 9.94 -22.31 18.73
N LEU A 512 10.49 -21.78 17.65
CA LEU A 512 11.46 -22.47 16.81
C LEU A 512 12.88 -22.32 17.36
N ASN A 513 13.72 -23.32 17.08
CA ASN A 513 15.18 -23.16 17.15
C ASN A 513 15.77 -22.74 15.79
N GLU A 514 17.05 -22.37 15.77
CA GLU A 514 17.75 -21.88 14.57
C GLU A 514 17.68 -22.85 13.39
N ARG A 515 17.82 -24.16 13.63
CA ARG A 515 17.73 -25.17 12.56
C ARG A 515 16.34 -25.22 11.93
N GLN A 516 15.30 -25.18 12.75
CA GLN A 516 13.92 -25.17 12.28
C GLN A 516 13.60 -23.88 11.54
N LEU A 517 14.10 -22.73 12.02
CA LEU A 517 14.04 -21.45 11.31
C LEU A 517 14.65 -21.57 9.91
N ASN A 518 15.91 -22.03 9.80
CA ASN A 518 16.60 -22.12 8.51
C ASN A 518 15.86 -23.03 7.53
N THR A 519 15.28 -24.13 8.03
CA THR A 519 14.43 -25.01 7.21
C THR A 519 13.19 -24.30 6.66
N ILE A 520 12.57 -23.41 7.45
CA ILE A 520 11.42 -22.63 7.02
C ILE A 520 11.85 -21.51 6.06
N LEU A 521 12.92 -20.79 6.36
CA LEU A 521 13.45 -19.75 5.48
C LEU A 521 13.88 -20.30 4.11
N ASP A 522 14.53 -21.46 4.06
CA ASP A 522 14.85 -22.16 2.82
C ASP A 522 13.58 -22.40 2.00
N LYS A 523 12.52 -22.95 2.63
CA LYS A 523 11.23 -23.17 1.96
C LYS A 523 10.58 -21.88 1.46
N LEU A 524 10.59 -20.82 2.27
CA LEU A 524 10.03 -19.52 1.90
C LEU A 524 10.79 -18.89 0.72
N ASN A 525 12.09 -19.13 0.62
CA ASN A 525 12.94 -18.69 -0.48
C ASN A 525 12.91 -19.65 -1.70
N GLY A 526 12.08 -20.71 -1.67
CA GLY A 526 12.01 -21.71 -2.74
C GLY A 526 13.25 -22.61 -2.84
N LEU A 527 14.10 -22.62 -1.81
CA LEU A 527 15.28 -23.46 -1.70
C LEU A 527 14.91 -24.84 -1.12
N LYS A 528 15.67 -25.86 -1.50
CA LYS A 528 15.57 -27.17 -0.84
C LYS A 528 16.11 -27.04 0.59
N PRO A 529 15.40 -27.54 1.62
CA PRO A 529 15.88 -27.52 2.99
C PRO A 529 17.28 -28.12 3.09
N THR A 530 18.26 -27.32 3.52
CA THR A 530 19.61 -27.81 3.74
C THR A 530 19.70 -28.49 5.12
N TYR A 531 20.01 -29.79 5.14
CA TYR A 531 20.14 -30.60 6.38
C TYR A 531 21.48 -30.38 7.12
N LEU A 532 22.29 -29.41 6.72
CA LEU A 532 23.61 -29.15 7.26
C LEU A 532 23.53 -28.40 8.60
N SER A 533 23.53 -29.11 9.73
CA SER A 533 23.82 -28.49 11.05
C SER A 533 24.14 -29.46 12.19
N ARG A 534 23.93 -30.78 12.07
CA ARG A 534 24.26 -31.70 13.18
C ARG A 534 25.76 -31.75 13.50
N GLU A 535 26.64 -31.51 12.54
CA GLU A 535 28.10 -31.46 12.75
C GLU A 535 28.63 -30.06 13.09
N GLN A 536 27.87 -28.99 12.82
CA GLN A 536 28.32 -27.61 13.11
C GLN A 536 27.72 -27.03 14.40
N SER A 537 26.55 -27.47 14.87
CA SER A 537 26.02 -27.03 16.17
C SER A 537 26.89 -27.49 17.35
N ASN A 538 27.59 -28.63 17.22
CA ASN A 538 28.55 -29.10 18.22
C ASN A 538 29.85 -28.25 18.28
N LEU A 539 30.13 -27.43 17.26
CA LEU A 539 31.30 -26.52 17.28
C LEU A 539 30.98 -25.20 17.99
N VAL A 540 29.70 -24.78 18.06
CA VAL A 540 29.30 -23.53 18.71
C VAL A 540 29.06 -23.71 20.21
N GLU A 541 28.60 -24.88 20.67
CA GLU A 541 28.46 -25.16 22.12
C GLU A 541 29.82 -25.32 22.82
N ASN A 542 30.86 -25.82 22.14
CA ASN A 542 32.20 -25.94 22.72
C ASN A 542 32.96 -24.61 22.78
N ASN A 543 32.54 -23.57 22.05
CA ASN A 543 33.17 -22.25 22.07
C ASN A 543 32.54 -21.27 23.09
N LYS A 544 31.52 -21.70 23.86
CA LYS A 544 30.92 -20.87 24.93
C LYS A 544 31.63 -20.95 26.28
N SER A 545 32.61 -21.83 26.45
CA SER A 545 33.43 -21.91 27.66
C SER A 545 34.88 -21.51 27.38
N GLY A 546 35.12 -20.21 27.20
CA GLY A 546 36.48 -19.68 27.29
C GLY A 546 36.82 -18.57 26.33
N VAL A 547 36.16 -17.40 26.41
CA VAL A 547 36.79 -16.15 25.96
C VAL A 547 36.45 -15.03 26.93
N LYS A 548 37.38 -14.78 27.87
CA LYS A 548 37.56 -13.44 28.45
C LYS A 548 38.05 -12.53 27.32
N SER A 549 37.41 -11.36 27.23
CA SER A 549 37.87 -10.12 26.59
C SER A 549 39.12 -10.23 25.74
N LEU A 550 38.98 -10.06 24.43
CA LEU A 550 40.00 -9.41 23.60
C LEU A 550 39.29 -8.67 22.47
N GLN A 551 39.85 -7.52 22.14
CA GLN A 551 39.27 -6.46 21.33
C GLN A 551 39.01 -6.89 19.89
N SER A 552 38.05 -6.16 19.31
CA SER A 552 37.77 -6.02 17.89
C SER A 552 39.01 -6.06 16.97
N GLU A 553 39.08 -7.06 16.11
CA GLU A 553 39.66 -6.94 14.78
C GLU A 553 38.74 -7.66 13.79
N ALA A 554 38.52 -7.02 12.64
CA ALA A 554 37.66 -7.49 11.58
C ALA A 554 38.18 -8.83 11.04
N LEU A 555 37.37 -9.88 11.18
CA LEU A 555 37.57 -11.14 10.46
C LEU A 555 36.59 -11.17 9.29
N GLU A 556 37.01 -10.59 8.17
CA GLU A 556 36.56 -11.08 6.87
C GLU A 556 37.26 -12.43 6.66
N ASP A 557 36.55 -13.54 6.85
CA ASP A 557 37.03 -14.85 6.42
C ASP A 557 37.01 -14.91 4.88
N GLU A 558 38.09 -14.42 4.27
CA GLU A 558 38.36 -14.61 2.84
C GLU A 558 38.59 -16.10 2.57
N LYS A 559 37.60 -16.76 1.93
CA LYS A 559 37.74 -18.14 1.48
C LYS A 559 38.91 -18.27 0.51
N SER A 560 39.94 -19.02 0.91
CA SER A 560 41.06 -19.40 0.05
C SER A 560 40.61 -20.29 -1.11
N VAL A 561 41.17 -20.08 -2.29
CA VAL A 561 40.93 -20.89 -3.49
C VAL A 561 42.03 -21.96 -3.58
N VAL A 562 41.62 -23.22 -3.68
CA VAL A 562 42.50 -24.38 -3.75
C VAL A 562 42.34 -25.05 -5.12
N VAL A 563 43.46 -25.43 -5.73
CA VAL A 563 43.49 -26.23 -6.96
C VAL A 563 44.12 -27.58 -6.65
N SER A 564 43.41 -28.65 -6.99
CA SER A 564 43.89 -30.03 -6.89
C SER A 564 44.58 -30.44 -8.19
N ILE A 565 45.85 -30.84 -8.12
CA ILE A 565 46.61 -31.35 -9.26
C ILE A 565 46.79 -32.85 -9.06
N CYS A 566 46.29 -33.66 -9.99
CA CYS A 566 46.37 -35.12 -9.93
C CYS A 566 47.34 -35.66 -10.98
N ASP A 567 48.14 -36.65 -10.62
CA ASP A 567 48.94 -37.43 -11.58
C ASP A 567 48.12 -38.54 -12.25
N GLU A 568 48.72 -39.19 -13.25
CA GLU A 568 48.14 -40.30 -14.02
C GLU A 568 47.75 -41.52 -13.16
N ASN A 569 48.21 -41.57 -11.91
CA ASN A 569 47.89 -42.63 -10.94
C ASN A 569 46.88 -42.18 -9.87
N ASN A 570 46.12 -41.10 -10.12
CA ASN A 570 45.13 -40.52 -9.20
C ASN A 570 45.70 -40.08 -7.84
N LYS A 571 47.00 -39.77 -7.75
CA LYS A 571 47.53 -39.08 -6.57
C LYS A 571 47.36 -37.58 -6.78
N CYS A 572 46.47 -36.99 -5.99
CA CYS A 572 46.17 -35.58 -6.04
C CYS A 572 46.89 -34.82 -4.91
N GLU A 573 47.45 -33.66 -5.24
CA GLU A 573 47.97 -32.70 -4.30
C GLU A 573 47.17 -31.40 -4.40
N ASP A 574 46.68 -30.92 -3.25
CA ASP A 574 45.96 -29.66 -3.15
C ASP A 574 46.94 -28.50 -2.91
N ARG A 575 46.91 -27.52 -3.82
CA ARG A 575 47.74 -26.30 -3.72
C ARG A 575 46.84 -25.09 -3.55
N ILE A 576 47.09 -24.34 -2.49
CA ILE A 576 46.43 -23.05 -2.24
C ILE A 576 47.05 -22.02 -3.19
N ILE A 577 46.23 -21.42 -4.06
CA ILE A 577 46.69 -20.47 -5.10
C ILE A 577 46.34 -19.01 -4.80
N GLY A 578 45.61 -18.73 -3.72
CA GLY A 578 45.31 -17.37 -3.26
C GLY A 578 43.92 -17.22 -2.64
N ASN A 579 43.45 -15.98 -2.50
CA ASN A 579 42.07 -15.63 -2.14
C ASN A 579 41.27 -15.30 -3.42
N LYS A 580 39.96 -15.03 -3.28
CA LYS A 580 39.06 -14.71 -4.42
C LYS A 580 39.43 -13.45 -5.21
N HIS A 581 40.41 -12.67 -4.77
CA HIS A 581 40.88 -11.45 -5.40
C HIS A 581 42.30 -11.57 -5.97
N THR A 582 42.89 -12.77 -5.97
CA THR A 582 44.24 -12.99 -6.51
C THR A 582 44.17 -13.50 -7.96
N ASP A 583 44.77 -12.77 -8.91
CA ASP A 583 44.99 -13.24 -10.27
C ASP A 583 46.16 -14.25 -10.30
N ALA A 584 45.86 -15.54 -10.20
CA ALA A 584 46.86 -16.61 -10.30
C ALA A 584 46.93 -17.19 -11.72
N LYS A 585 48.13 -17.27 -12.30
CA LYS A 585 48.41 -17.98 -13.57
C LYS A 585 49.03 -19.34 -13.28
N VAL A 586 48.41 -20.41 -13.78
CA VAL A 586 48.96 -21.77 -13.74
C VAL A 586 49.53 -22.10 -15.12
N SER A 587 50.81 -22.44 -15.20
CA SER A 587 51.42 -23.01 -16.43
C SER A 587 51.62 -24.50 -16.22
N VAL A 588 50.93 -25.30 -17.03
CA VAL A 588 51.08 -26.76 -17.06
C VAL A 588 52.11 -27.10 -18.14
N GLY A 589 53.17 -27.83 -17.79
CA GLY A 589 54.16 -28.35 -18.75
C GLY A 589 53.57 -29.44 -19.64
N GLU A 590 54.35 -29.94 -20.61
CA GLU A 590 53.89 -31.00 -21.54
C GLU A 590 53.29 -32.19 -20.79
N ILE A 591 52.01 -32.44 -21.07
CA ILE A 591 51.29 -33.65 -20.67
C ILE A 591 51.81 -34.76 -21.59
N ARG A 592 52.45 -35.79 -21.02
CA ARG A 592 52.86 -36.97 -21.77
C ARG A 592 51.75 -37.99 -21.85
#